data_AF-A0A9Q8Z857-F1
#
_entry.id   AF-A0A9Q8Z857-F1
#
_cell.length_a   1.000
_cell.length_b   1.000
_cell.length_c   1.000
_cell.angle_alpha   90.00
_cell.angle_beta   90.00
_cell.angle_gamma   90.00
#
_symmetry.space_group_name_H-M   'P 1'
#
loop_
_entity.id
_entity.type
_entity.pdbx_description
1 polymer ?
#
loop_
_entity_poly.entity_id
_entity_poly.type
_entity_poly.pdbx_seq_one_letter_code
_entity_poly.pdbx_strand_id
1 'polypeptide(L)'
;MSQRTSLAESKQSTIVEQKQHFLQTRKHILSRGIPPSERLRTFAQDGGIELSVMKGVLDKESVNRDLKRHSRTVYSRQMIEHVVEQIDTLYWESGARPVEDDQEDDHAASDIHEDDDANALYQGADLTLDENIAKLPATWHGRDSNEQVTQDEYLSSVSRLQDLSAQRQTLQNKLNTYRTLLSLLEPYRQPKKNIQPNLAWKDAPLAPELAKTRTLAIRVAARVEEKFGNVQVPSTVEDEDVDMEGLENHGQAKVDKVLANW
;
A
#
# COMPACT_ATOMS: atom_id res chain seq x y z
N MET A 1 -52.76 6.53 29.24
CA MET A 1 -52.75 7.54 28.16
C MET A 1 -51.37 8.16 28.14
N SER A 2 -50.40 7.48 27.52
CA SER A 2 -50.07 7.55 26.10
C SER A 2 -48.96 8.55 25.84
N GLN A 3 -47.75 7.98 25.70
CA GLN A 3 -46.69 8.33 24.77
C GLN A 3 -46.28 9.81 24.65
N ARG A 4 -45.03 10.08 25.08
CA ARG A 4 -43.96 10.40 24.12
C ARG A 4 -42.62 10.03 24.73
N THR A 5 -42.22 8.80 24.45
CA THR A 5 -40.83 8.45 24.23
C THR A 5 -40.25 9.41 23.19
N SER A 6 -39.25 10.20 23.55
CA SER A 6 -38.23 10.62 22.59
C SER A 6 -36.97 9.87 22.93
N LEU A 7 -36.72 8.79 22.18
CA LEU A 7 -35.41 8.21 22.04
C LEU A 7 -34.43 9.34 21.70
N ALA A 8 -33.63 9.78 22.68
CA ALA A 8 -32.34 10.38 22.39
C ALA A 8 -31.38 9.22 22.15
N GLU A 9 -31.62 8.52 21.03
CA GLU A 9 -30.61 7.75 20.35
C GLU A 9 -29.43 8.71 20.16
N SER A 10 -28.30 8.41 20.77
CA SER A 10 -27.04 9.15 20.59
C SER A 10 -26.64 9.03 19.13
N LYS A 11 -27.27 9.83 18.27
CA LYS A 11 -26.78 10.10 16.93
C LYS A 11 -25.43 10.74 17.12
N GLN A 12 -24.40 9.94 16.89
CA GLN A 12 -23.05 10.45 16.68
C GLN A 12 -23.20 11.46 15.54
N SER A 13 -23.27 12.75 15.88
CA SER A 13 -23.34 13.81 14.89
C SER A 13 -22.09 13.71 14.04
N THR A 14 -22.24 13.82 12.73
CA THR A 14 -21.08 13.76 11.84
C THR A 14 -20.08 14.85 12.24
N ILE A 15 -18.78 14.62 11.98
CA ILE A 15 -17.72 15.59 12.32
C ILE A 15 -18.04 16.97 11.72
N VAL A 16 -18.62 16.99 10.52
CA VAL A 16 -19.12 18.19 9.82
C VAL A 16 -20.20 18.92 10.63
N GLU A 17 -21.22 18.19 11.12
CA GLU A 17 -22.27 18.75 11.98
C GLU A 17 -21.71 19.30 13.30
N GLN A 18 -20.71 18.63 13.89
CA GLN A 18 -20.05 19.10 15.10
C GLN A 18 -19.26 20.40 14.86
N LYS A 19 -18.50 20.48 13.75
CA LYS A 19 -17.79 21.70 13.32
C LYS A 19 -18.76 22.84 13.05
N GLN A 20 -19.87 22.55 12.37
CA GLN A 20 -20.93 23.52 12.11
C GLN A 20 -21.56 24.04 13.41
N HIS A 21 -21.91 23.14 14.33
CA HIS A 21 -22.47 23.51 15.63
C HIS A 21 -21.49 24.35 16.47
N PHE A 22 -20.20 24.02 16.46
CA PHE A 22 -19.16 24.79 17.11
C PHE A 22 -19.09 26.23 16.55
N LEU A 23 -19.03 26.39 15.23
CA LEU A 23 -18.98 27.72 14.60
C LEU A 23 -20.24 28.53 14.85
N GLN A 24 -21.42 27.89 14.86
CA GLN A 24 -22.68 28.56 15.22
C GLN A 24 -22.68 29.03 16.67
N THR A 25 -22.17 28.22 17.59
CA THR A 25 -22.04 28.58 19.01
C THR A 25 -21.06 29.75 19.19
N ARG A 26 -19.91 29.71 18.52
CA ARG A 26 -18.92 30.80 18.54
C ARG A 26 -19.47 32.09 17.94
N LYS A 27 -20.20 32.00 16.82
CA LYS A 27 -20.93 33.14 16.25
C LYS A 27 -21.90 33.74 17.26
N HIS A 28 -22.66 32.93 17.98
CA HIS A 28 -23.60 33.44 18.98
C HIS A 28 -22.88 34.28 20.04
N ILE A 29 -21.73 33.79 20.53
CA ILE A 29 -20.88 34.50 21.50
C ILE A 29 -20.34 35.81 20.91
N LEU A 30 -19.84 35.80 19.68
CA LEU A 30 -19.27 36.98 18.99
C LEU A 30 -20.34 38.02 18.60
N SER A 31 -21.57 37.58 18.34
CA SER A 31 -22.71 38.46 18.04
C SER A 31 -23.39 39.04 19.29
N ARG A 32 -22.93 38.64 20.49
CA ARG A 32 -23.44 39.18 21.74
C ARG A 32 -23.08 40.66 21.80
N GLY A 33 -24.08 41.49 22.11
CA GLY A 33 -23.86 42.93 22.26
C GLY A 33 -22.83 43.23 23.34
N ILE A 34 -21.97 44.20 23.08
CA ILE A 34 -20.93 44.63 24.02
C ILE A 34 -21.62 45.47 25.10
N PRO A 35 -21.57 45.06 26.38
CA PRO A 35 -22.07 45.90 27.45
C PRO A 35 -21.14 47.11 27.64
N PRO A 36 -21.67 48.27 28.07
CA PRO A 36 -20.86 49.45 28.36
C PRO A 36 -19.84 49.13 29.46
N SER A 37 -18.55 49.12 29.10
CA SER A 37 -17.45 48.84 30.02
C SER A 37 -17.33 49.95 31.08
N GLU A 38 -16.94 49.58 32.31
CA GLU A 38 -16.82 50.54 33.42
C GLU A 38 -15.81 51.65 33.12
N ARG A 39 -14.75 51.37 32.34
CA ARG A 39 -13.81 52.40 31.87
C ARG A 39 -14.43 53.42 30.92
N LEU A 40 -15.32 52.99 30.04
CA LEU A 40 -16.05 53.93 29.16
C LEU A 40 -16.98 54.83 29.98
N ARG A 41 -17.55 54.31 31.08
CA ARG A 41 -18.38 55.08 32.00
C ARG A 41 -17.59 56.15 32.72
N THR A 42 -16.37 55.85 33.19
CA THR A 42 -15.51 56.84 33.84
C THR A 42 -15.06 57.93 32.87
N PHE A 43 -14.62 57.55 31.66
CA PHE A 43 -14.19 58.54 30.65
C PHE A 43 -15.30 59.50 30.21
N ALA A 44 -16.55 59.03 30.16
CA ALA A 44 -17.67 59.90 29.80
C ALA A 44 -18.13 60.79 30.94
N GLN A 45 -18.01 60.33 32.19
CA GLN A 45 -18.22 61.16 33.36
C GLN A 45 -17.17 62.27 33.43
N ASP A 46 -15.90 61.94 33.15
CA ASP A 46 -14.80 62.92 33.07
C ASP A 46 -14.96 63.87 31.88
N GLY A 47 -15.58 63.40 30.78
CA GLY A 47 -15.86 64.17 29.57
C GLY A 47 -17.19 64.92 29.55
N GLY A 48 -17.99 64.87 30.62
CA GLY A 48 -19.28 65.56 30.73
C GLY A 48 -20.40 65.04 29.81
N ILE A 49 -20.27 63.81 29.29
CA ILE A 49 -21.26 63.21 28.39
C ILE A 49 -22.33 62.49 29.22
N GLU A 50 -23.59 62.80 28.97
CA GLU A 50 -24.70 62.12 29.65
C GLU A 50 -24.70 60.61 29.39
N LEU A 51 -24.85 59.84 30.46
CA LEU A 51 -24.96 58.37 30.40
C LEU A 51 -26.13 57.90 29.52
N SER A 52 -27.16 58.75 29.32
CA SER A 52 -28.31 58.49 28.45
C SER A 52 -27.90 58.43 26.96
N VAL A 53 -27.01 59.33 26.53
CA VAL A 53 -26.48 59.43 25.16
C VAL A 53 -25.52 58.28 24.90
N MET A 54 -24.65 57.96 25.86
CA MET A 54 -23.77 56.80 25.76
C MET A 54 -24.56 55.50 25.66
N LYS A 55 -25.58 55.33 26.51
CA LYS A 55 -26.50 54.19 26.43
C LYS A 55 -27.26 54.18 25.11
N GLY A 56 -27.60 55.34 24.54
CA GLY A 56 -28.20 55.45 23.21
C GLY A 56 -27.28 54.96 22.08
N VAL A 57 -26.01 55.37 22.12
CA VAL A 57 -24.99 55.01 21.13
C VAL A 57 -24.60 53.53 21.25
N LEU A 58 -24.44 53.02 22.46
CA LEU A 58 -24.05 51.62 22.76
C LEU A 58 -25.24 50.65 22.70
N ASP A 59 -26.32 50.90 23.46
CA ASP A 59 -27.43 49.93 23.60
C ASP A 59 -28.46 50.05 22.48
N LYS A 60 -28.77 51.27 21.99
CA LYS A 60 -29.91 51.47 21.08
C LYS A 60 -29.60 51.36 19.60
N GLU A 61 -28.56 52.00 19.06
CA GLU A 61 -28.64 52.32 17.62
C GLU A 61 -27.40 52.09 16.74
N SER A 62 -26.16 52.35 17.14
CA SER A 62 -25.06 52.28 16.16
C SER A 62 -24.23 51.02 16.31
N VAL A 63 -23.45 50.91 17.38
CA VAL A 63 -22.40 49.89 17.50
C VAL A 63 -22.98 48.48 17.60
N ASN A 64 -23.94 48.25 18.50
CA ASN A 64 -24.56 46.92 18.64
C ASN A 64 -25.44 46.55 17.44
N ARG A 65 -26.00 47.54 16.71
CA ARG A 65 -26.76 47.31 15.47
C ARG A 65 -25.82 46.97 14.31
N ASP A 66 -24.72 47.69 14.18
CA ASP A 66 -23.71 47.49 13.16
C ASP A 66 -22.96 46.18 13.39
N LEU A 67 -22.70 45.80 14.65
CA LEU A 67 -22.15 44.49 15.02
C LEU A 67 -23.11 43.35 14.63
N LYS A 68 -24.42 43.50 14.88
CA LYS A 68 -25.44 42.52 14.43
C LYS A 68 -25.55 42.47 12.91
N ARG A 69 -25.45 43.61 12.23
CA ARG A 69 -25.47 43.68 10.75
C ARG A 69 -24.23 43.01 10.16
N HIS A 70 -23.05 43.29 10.71
CA HIS A 70 -21.79 42.71 10.29
C HIS A 70 -21.78 41.20 10.53
N SER A 71 -22.14 40.74 11.74
CA SER A 71 -22.20 39.30 12.05
C SER A 71 -23.20 38.53 11.20
N ARG A 72 -24.31 39.15 10.76
CA ARG A 72 -25.25 38.52 9.81
C ARG A 72 -24.70 38.45 8.39
N THR A 73 -23.91 39.44 7.98
CA THR A 73 -23.35 39.54 6.62
C THR A 73 -22.12 38.64 6.46
N VAL A 74 -21.20 38.68 7.41
CA VAL A 74 -19.94 37.92 7.38
C VAL A 74 -20.16 36.46 7.74
N TYR A 75 -20.94 36.19 8.79
CA TYR A 75 -21.23 34.82 9.21
C TYR A 75 -22.61 34.38 8.69
N SER A 76 -22.80 34.46 7.37
CA SER A 76 -23.98 33.87 6.74
C SER A 76 -23.96 32.33 6.89
N ARG A 77 -25.12 31.68 6.77
CA ARG A 77 -25.18 30.21 6.89
C ARG A 77 -24.31 29.53 5.83
N GLN A 78 -24.35 30.03 4.60
CA GLN A 78 -23.56 29.52 3.47
C GLN A 78 -22.06 29.69 3.71
N MET A 79 -21.63 30.82 4.28
CA MET A 79 -20.22 31.03 4.62
C MET A 79 -19.75 30.07 5.72
N ILE A 80 -20.59 29.77 6.71
CA ILE A 80 -20.25 28.79 7.75
C ILE A 80 -20.10 27.40 7.13
N GLU A 81 -21.03 26.98 6.27
CA GLU A 81 -20.95 25.69 5.57
C GLU A 81 -19.68 25.60 4.70
N HIS A 82 -19.35 26.66 3.95
CA HIS A 82 -18.12 26.73 3.15
C HIS A 82 -16.83 26.72 3.99
N VAL A 83 -16.78 27.42 5.13
CA VAL A 83 -15.62 27.38 6.03
C VAL A 83 -15.47 26.00 6.67
N VAL A 84 -16.56 25.31 7.01
CA VAL A 84 -16.48 23.92 7.48
C VAL A 84 -15.91 23.03 6.40
N GLU A 85 -16.38 23.14 5.16
CA GLU A 85 -15.85 22.41 4.01
C GLU A 85 -14.36 22.70 3.81
N GLN A 86 -13.93 23.96 3.86
CA GLN A 86 -12.51 24.33 3.78
C GLN A 86 -11.69 23.74 4.92
N ILE A 87 -12.19 23.75 6.15
CA ILE A 87 -11.51 23.13 7.30
C ILE A 87 -11.44 21.62 7.14
N ASP A 88 -12.46 20.99 6.56
CA ASP A 88 -12.44 19.56 6.25
C ASP A 88 -11.43 19.27 5.14
N THR A 89 -11.45 20.00 4.03
CA THR A 89 -10.46 19.90 2.95
C THR A 89 -9.05 20.11 3.49
N LEU A 90 -8.82 21.14 4.29
CA LEU A 90 -7.52 21.40 4.92
C LEU A 90 -7.15 20.31 5.91
N TYR A 91 -8.07 19.75 6.68
CA TYR A 91 -7.78 18.63 7.58
C TYR A 91 -7.39 17.37 6.80
N TRP A 92 -8.08 17.10 5.68
CA TRP A 92 -7.71 16.01 4.79
C TRP A 92 -6.37 16.27 4.09
N GLU A 93 -6.12 17.50 3.65
CA GLU A 93 -4.88 17.93 3.02
C GLU A 93 -3.72 18.02 4.01
N SER A 94 -3.94 18.40 5.27
CA SER A 94 -2.93 18.47 6.33
C SER A 94 -2.73 17.13 7.03
N GLY A 95 -3.71 16.23 6.97
CA GLY A 95 -3.53 14.83 7.31
C GLY A 95 -2.83 14.04 6.20
N ALA A 96 -2.93 14.52 4.95
CA ALA A 96 -2.23 13.97 3.79
C ALA A 96 -0.87 14.64 3.51
N ARG A 97 -0.66 15.88 3.95
CA ARG A 97 0.67 16.49 4.05
C ARG A 97 1.32 15.98 5.33
N PRO A 98 2.60 15.54 5.28
CA PRO A 98 3.35 15.45 6.51
C PRO A 98 3.34 16.84 7.14
N VAL A 99 3.15 16.91 8.45
CA VAL A 99 3.30 18.14 9.23
C VAL A 99 4.73 18.63 9.00
N GLU A 100 4.91 19.49 8.00
CA GLU A 100 6.03 20.40 7.92
C GLU A 100 5.88 21.31 9.13
N ASP A 101 6.74 21.07 10.12
CA ASP A 101 6.97 21.91 11.27
C ASP A 101 7.13 23.38 10.83
N ASP A 102 6.15 24.19 11.20
CA ASP A 102 6.28 25.65 11.22
C ASP A 102 5.70 26.14 12.55
N GLN A 103 6.51 26.06 13.62
CA GLN A 103 7.07 27.23 14.32
C GLN A 103 7.56 26.90 15.73
N GLU A 104 8.89 26.92 15.84
CA GLU A 104 9.67 27.66 16.85
C GLU A 104 9.43 27.31 18.33
N ASP A 105 10.18 26.32 18.83
CA ASP A 105 11.19 26.53 19.87
C ASP A 105 11.73 25.18 20.37
N ASP A 106 12.97 24.85 19.98
CA ASP A 106 14.10 24.61 20.88
C ASP A 106 15.08 23.57 20.30
N HIS A 107 16.36 23.91 20.37
CA HIS A 107 17.44 23.31 19.62
C HIS A 107 17.84 21.91 20.12
N ALA A 108 17.86 20.90 19.24
CA ALA A 108 18.97 19.92 19.11
C ALA A 108 18.66 18.77 18.14
N ALA A 109 19.64 18.47 17.28
CA ALA A 109 19.79 17.32 16.35
C ALA A 109 18.96 17.41 15.04
N SER A 110 19.50 17.95 13.95
CA SER A 110 20.52 17.38 13.06
C SER A 110 20.03 16.14 12.28
N ASP A 111 19.76 16.38 10.99
CA ASP A 111 19.98 15.48 9.84
C ASP A 111 19.32 14.09 9.84
N ILE A 112 17.99 14.01 9.76
CA ILE A 112 17.27 12.87 9.17
C ILE A 112 16.00 13.45 8.51
N HIS A 113 15.41 12.77 7.53
CA HIS A 113 14.07 13.00 6.93
C HIS A 113 14.02 13.63 5.52
N GLU A 114 14.60 12.93 4.55
CA GLU A 114 13.97 12.76 3.22
C GLU A 114 13.72 11.27 2.87
N ASP A 115 14.35 10.31 3.56
CA ASP A 115 14.21 8.87 3.29
C ASP A 115 13.13 8.12 4.13
N ASP A 116 12.53 8.77 5.13
CA ASP A 116 11.65 8.08 6.10
C ASP A 116 10.19 7.93 5.63
N ASP A 117 9.81 8.61 4.55
CA ASP A 117 8.44 8.56 3.99
C ASP A 117 8.15 7.21 3.32
N ALA A 118 9.20 6.49 2.89
CA ALA A 118 9.08 5.12 2.37
C ALA A 118 8.74 4.08 3.46
N ASN A 119 9.03 4.40 4.72
CA ASN A 119 8.84 3.54 5.89
C ASN A 119 7.56 3.85 6.69
N ALA A 120 6.77 4.85 6.28
CA ALA A 120 5.52 5.17 6.95
C ALA A 120 4.42 4.12 6.64
N LEU A 121 3.83 3.55 7.69
CA LEU A 121 2.68 2.65 7.58
C LEU A 121 1.37 3.44 7.73
N TYR A 122 0.49 3.32 6.75
CA TYR A 122 -0.84 3.92 6.80
C TYR A 122 -1.80 3.07 7.63
N GLN A 123 -2.83 3.69 8.23
CA GLN A 123 -3.81 3.05 9.12
C GLN A 123 -4.66 1.92 8.48
N GLY A 124 -4.52 1.69 7.16
CA GLY A 124 -5.14 0.57 6.43
C GLY A 124 -4.15 -0.39 5.78
N ALA A 125 -2.85 -0.31 6.11
CA ALA A 125 -1.83 -1.17 5.53
C ALA A 125 -2.07 -2.63 5.92
N ASP A 126 -2.11 -3.51 4.92
CA ASP A 126 -2.26 -4.94 5.16
C ASP A 126 -0.96 -5.54 5.72
N LEU A 127 -0.97 -5.88 7.00
CA LEU A 127 0.15 -6.52 7.70
C LEU A 127 0.35 -7.99 7.30
N THR A 128 -0.43 -8.49 6.35
CA THR A 128 -0.07 -9.73 5.67
C THR A 128 1.03 -9.50 4.64
N LEU A 129 1.34 -8.31 4.15
CA LEU A 129 2.43 -8.18 3.16
C LEU A 129 3.79 -8.05 3.85
N ASP A 130 4.78 -8.87 3.45
CA ASP A 130 6.13 -8.86 4.03
C ASP A 130 6.79 -7.47 3.94
N GLU A 131 6.47 -6.70 2.90
CA GLU A 131 6.92 -5.32 2.70
C GLU A 131 6.42 -4.36 3.79
N ASN A 132 5.18 -4.54 4.26
CA ASN A 132 4.61 -3.71 5.31
C ASN A 132 5.15 -4.12 6.68
N ILE A 133 5.46 -5.40 6.86
CA ILE A 133 6.07 -5.90 8.10
C ILE A 133 7.49 -5.34 8.26
N ALA A 134 8.25 -5.23 7.17
CA ALA A 134 9.60 -4.68 7.18
C ALA A 134 9.66 -3.19 7.53
N LYS A 135 8.56 -2.45 7.29
CA LYS A 135 8.42 -1.02 7.61
C LYS A 135 8.04 -0.76 9.07
N LEU A 136 7.75 -1.80 9.86
CA LEU A 136 7.38 -1.61 11.26
C LEU A 136 8.58 -1.07 12.07
N PRO A 137 8.38 0.00 12.87
CA PRO A 137 9.45 0.56 13.67
C PRO A 137 9.88 -0.38 14.79
N ALA A 138 11.17 -0.36 15.13
CA ALA A 138 11.73 -1.18 16.21
C ALA A 138 11.26 -0.72 17.60
N THR A 139 10.82 0.54 17.75
CA THR A 139 10.36 1.13 19.00
C THR A 139 9.00 1.79 18.82
N TRP A 140 8.10 1.55 19.78
CA TRP A 140 6.78 2.17 19.79
C TRP A 140 6.87 3.57 20.40
N HIS A 141 6.74 4.61 19.57
CA HIS A 141 6.65 6.00 20.03
C HIS A 141 5.17 6.36 20.21
N GLY A 142 4.63 6.10 21.40
CA GLY A 142 3.25 6.47 21.74
C GLY A 142 3.09 7.99 21.74
N ARG A 143 2.54 8.55 20.67
CA ARG A 143 2.26 10.00 20.57
C ARG A 143 1.15 10.45 21.52
N ASP A 144 0.27 9.54 21.96
CA ASP A 144 -0.86 9.86 22.80
C ASP A 144 -0.93 8.94 24.03
N SER A 145 -0.85 9.55 25.21
CA SER A 145 -0.79 8.91 26.53
C SER A 145 -2.12 8.32 27.02
N ASN A 146 -2.95 7.78 26.11
CA ASN A 146 -4.20 7.11 26.47
C ASN A 146 -4.21 5.70 25.84
N GLU A 147 -4.14 4.68 26.71
CA GLU A 147 -4.51 3.26 26.52
C GLU A 147 -3.38 2.21 26.39
N GLN A 148 -3.24 1.48 27.50
CA GLN A 148 -3.02 0.04 27.67
C GLN A 148 -1.84 -0.72 27.05
N VAL A 149 -1.27 -0.33 25.92
CA VAL A 149 -0.29 -1.18 25.23
C VAL A 149 1.13 -0.85 25.68
N THR A 150 1.75 -1.82 26.36
CA THR A 150 3.15 -1.71 26.77
C THR A 150 4.09 -1.92 25.58
N GLN A 151 5.29 -1.33 25.65
CA GLN A 151 6.32 -1.55 24.63
C GLN A 151 6.65 -3.05 24.47
N ASP A 152 6.63 -3.80 25.56
CA ASP A 152 6.88 -5.25 25.56
C ASP A 152 5.80 -6.02 24.79
N GLU A 153 4.53 -5.64 24.96
CA GLU A 153 3.41 -6.23 24.20
C GLU A 153 3.55 -5.94 22.69
N TYR A 154 3.92 -4.71 22.33
CA TYR A 154 4.22 -4.37 20.93
C TYR A 154 5.32 -5.27 20.37
N LEU A 155 6.47 -5.36 21.02
CA LEU A 155 7.59 -6.18 20.56
C LEU A 155 7.23 -7.67 20.46
N SER A 156 6.44 -8.18 21.41
CA SER A 156 5.93 -9.56 21.36
C SER A 156 5.00 -9.81 20.17
N SER A 157 4.21 -8.80 19.78
CA SER A 157 3.30 -8.89 18.64
C SER A 157 4.06 -8.82 17.32
N VAL A 158 5.07 -7.96 17.22
CA VAL A 158 5.93 -7.82 16.03
C VAL A 158 6.74 -9.09 15.81
N SER A 159 7.35 -9.66 16.84
CA SER A 159 8.10 -10.92 16.72
C SER A 159 7.21 -12.08 16.28
N ARG A 160 6.03 -12.21 16.88
CA ARG A 160 5.02 -13.21 16.46
C ARG A 160 4.61 -13.02 15.01
N LEU A 161 4.46 -11.77 14.57
CA LEU A 161 4.07 -11.44 13.20
C LEU A 161 5.17 -11.82 12.20
N GLN A 162 6.43 -11.53 12.54
CA GLN A 162 7.60 -11.94 11.77
C GLN A 162 7.69 -13.48 11.67
N ASP A 163 7.49 -14.22 12.76
CA ASP A 163 7.49 -15.69 12.75
C ASP A 163 6.41 -16.26 11.84
N LEU A 164 5.19 -15.72 11.90
CA LEU A 164 4.08 -16.15 11.03
C LEU A 164 4.35 -15.82 9.55
N SER A 165 4.96 -14.67 9.27
CA SER A 165 5.37 -14.29 7.92
C SER A 165 6.40 -15.26 7.34
N ALA A 166 7.41 -15.62 8.14
CA ALA A 166 8.43 -16.59 7.75
C ALA A 166 7.81 -17.97 7.49
N GLN A 167 6.92 -18.45 8.38
CA GLN A 167 6.21 -19.72 8.17
C GLN A 167 5.41 -19.71 6.87
N ARG A 168 4.67 -18.64 6.59
CA ARG A 168 3.92 -18.51 5.34
C ARG A 168 4.84 -18.52 4.12
N GLN A 169 5.96 -17.81 4.17
CA GLN A 169 6.93 -17.80 3.06
C GLN A 169 7.47 -19.21 2.79
N THR A 170 7.78 -20.00 3.83
CA THR A 170 8.20 -21.39 3.64
C THR A 170 7.11 -22.26 3.00
N LEU A 171 5.84 -22.05 3.37
CA LEU A 171 4.71 -22.77 2.78
C LEU A 171 4.48 -22.38 1.31
N GLN A 172 4.58 -21.09 0.99
CA GLN A 172 4.49 -20.61 -0.39
C GLN A 172 5.62 -21.17 -1.26
N ASN A 173 6.85 -21.24 -0.74
CA ASN A 173 7.97 -21.87 -1.43
C ASN A 173 7.70 -23.34 -1.69
N LYS A 174 7.22 -24.10 -0.69
CA LYS A 174 6.82 -25.51 -0.87
C LYS A 174 5.69 -25.66 -1.89
N LEU A 175 4.70 -24.77 -1.88
CA LEU A 175 3.62 -24.79 -2.87
C LEU A 175 4.19 -24.56 -4.28
N ASN A 176 5.06 -23.57 -4.43
CA ASN A 176 5.69 -23.28 -5.71
C ASN A 176 6.55 -24.46 -6.20
N THR A 177 7.31 -25.13 -5.32
CA THR A 177 8.05 -26.34 -5.73
C THR A 177 7.12 -27.48 -6.16
N TYR A 178 5.98 -27.66 -5.50
CA TYR A 178 4.99 -28.65 -5.94
C TYR A 178 4.33 -28.26 -7.26
N ARG A 179 4.05 -26.97 -7.50
CA ARG A 179 3.51 -26.48 -8.78
C ARG A 179 4.51 -26.65 -9.91
N THR A 180 5.79 -26.36 -9.68
CA THR A 180 6.83 -26.58 -10.70
C THR A 180 7.00 -28.05 -10.98
N LEU A 181 7.04 -28.91 -9.96
CA LEU A 181 7.09 -30.36 -10.14
C LEU A 181 5.87 -30.90 -10.89
N LEU A 182 4.67 -30.40 -10.57
CA LEU A 182 3.45 -30.73 -11.30
C LEU A 182 3.56 -30.29 -12.77
N SER A 183 4.07 -29.09 -13.04
CA SER A 183 4.26 -28.60 -14.41
C SER A 183 5.27 -29.43 -15.20
N LEU A 184 6.30 -29.97 -14.53
CA LEU A 184 7.27 -30.90 -15.13
C LEU A 184 6.66 -32.29 -15.39
N LEU A 185 5.67 -32.69 -14.60
CA LEU A 185 4.92 -33.93 -14.79
C LEU A 185 3.81 -33.82 -15.83
N GLU A 186 3.31 -32.63 -16.12
CA GLU A 186 2.21 -32.44 -17.09
C GLU A 186 2.52 -33.02 -18.49
N PRO A 187 3.75 -32.90 -19.04
CA PRO A 187 4.12 -33.58 -20.29
C PRO A 187 4.00 -35.11 -20.22
N TYR A 188 4.24 -35.72 -19.06
CA TYR A 188 4.16 -37.17 -18.85
C TYR A 188 2.72 -37.69 -18.74
N ARG A 189 1.72 -36.80 -18.62
CA ARG A 189 0.30 -37.20 -18.60
C ARG A 189 -0.17 -37.77 -19.95
N GLN A 190 0.46 -37.34 -21.05
CA GLN A 190 0.24 -37.87 -22.40
C GLN A 190 1.58 -38.16 -23.07
N PRO A 191 2.29 -39.22 -22.63
CA PRO A 191 3.66 -39.47 -23.05
C PRO A 191 3.75 -39.72 -24.55
N LYS A 192 2.73 -40.35 -25.14
CA LYS A 192 2.62 -40.62 -26.58
C LYS A 192 2.54 -39.36 -27.45
N LYS A 193 2.02 -38.25 -26.91
CA LYS A 193 1.83 -37.00 -27.65
C LYS A 193 2.94 -35.98 -27.41
N ASN A 194 3.44 -35.90 -26.18
CA ASN A 194 4.37 -34.83 -25.78
C ASN A 194 5.83 -35.27 -25.73
N ILE A 195 6.09 -36.53 -25.36
CA ILE A 195 7.46 -37.04 -25.12
C ILE A 195 7.95 -37.84 -26.32
N GLN A 196 7.14 -38.77 -26.83
CA GLN A 196 7.48 -39.63 -27.97
C GLN A 196 7.96 -38.89 -29.24
N PRO A 197 7.37 -37.76 -29.68
CA PRO A 197 7.89 -37.07 -30.87
C PRO A 197 9.27 -36.41 -30.65
N ASN A 198 9.66 -36.16 -29.39
CA ASN A 198 10.93 -35.56 -29.02
C ASN A 198 12.01 -36.61 -28.68
N LEU A 199 11.67 -37.89 -28.71
CA LEU A 199 12.63 -38.99 -28.54
C LEU A 199 13.33 -39.28 -29.87
N ALA A 200 14.64 -39.53 -29.82
CA ALA A 200 15.44 -39.88 -31.00
C ALA A 200 15.20 -41.35 -31.40
N TRP A 201 14.04 -41.66 -31.97
CA TRP A 201 13.72 -42.96 -32.56
C TRP A 201 13.58 -42.84 -34.08
N LYS A 202 13.76 -43.95 -34.84
CA LYS A 202 13.81 -43.95 -36.32
C LYS A 202 12.64 -43.21 -36.99
N ASP A 203 11.42 -43.35 -36.45
CA ASP A 203 10.20 -42.73 -36.99
C ASP A 203 9.82 -41.39 -36.32
N ALA A 204 10.66 -40.89 -35.40
CA ALA A 204 10.39 -39.64 -34.72
C ALA A 204 10.74 -38.45 -35.64
N PRO A 205 9.97 -37.35 -35.58
CA PRO A 205 10.22 -36.16 -36.40
C PRO A 205 11.61 -35.52 -36.15
N LEU A 206 12.25 -35.83 -35.03
CA LEU A 206 13.61 -35.37 -34.70
C LEU A 206 14.73 -36.13 -35.43
N ALA A 207 14.54 -37.41 -35.77
CA ALA A 207 15.55 -38.24 -36.43
C ALA A 207 16.01 -37.70 -37.81
N PRO A 208 15.12 -37.26 -38.73
CA PRO A 208 15.57 -36.69 -39.99
C PRO A 208 16.28 -35.35 -39.81
N GLU A 209 15.91 -34.54 -38.81
CA GLU A 209 16.61 -33.29 -38.50
C GLU A 209 18.02 -33.54 -37.94
N LEU A 210 18.18 -34.55 -37.07
CA LEU A 210 19.51 -34.98 -36.60
C LEU A 210 20.38 -35.57 -37.70
N ALA A 211 19.80 -36.27 -38.67
CA ALA A 211 20.53 -36.75 -39.84
C ALA A 211 21.04 -35.57 -40.69
N LYS A 212 20.19 -34.55 -40.93
CA LYS A 212 20.59 -33.32 -41.65
C LYS A 212 21.69 -32.56 -40.91
N THR A 213 21.61 -32.42 -39.59
CA THR A 213 22.66 -31.75 -38.80
C THR A 213 23.96 -32.55 -38.82
N ARG A 214 23.92 -33.88 -38.75
CA ARG A 214 25.11 -34.73 -38.91
C ARG A 214 25.77 -34.51 -40.28
N THR A 215 24.99 -34.51 -41.36
CA THR A 215 25.52 -34.24 -42.71
C THR A 215 26.10 -32.83 -42.84
N LEU A 216 25.43 -31.82 -42.27
CA LEU A 216 25.93 -30.45 -42.26
C LEU A 216 27.22 -30.34 -41.42
N ALA A 217 27.30 -31.00 -40.27
CA ALA A 217 28.49 -31.02 -39.42
C ALA A 217 29.69 -31.66 -40.14
N ILE A 218 29.48 -32.77 -40.87
CA ILE A 218 30.52 -33.40 -41.69
C ILE A 218 30.99 -32.44 -42.80
N ARG A 219 30.07 -31.77 -43.49
CA ARG A 219 30.43 -30.80 -44.55
C ARG A 219 31.14 -29.57 -44.01
N VAL A 220 30.73 -29.07 -42.83
CA VAL A 220 31.38 -27.94 -42.16
C VAL A 220 32.77 -28.36 -41.68
N ALA A 221 32.93 -29.55 -41.10
CA ALA A 221 34.24 -30.08 -40.71
C ALA A 221 35.17 -30.19 -41.92
N ALA A 222 34.71 -30.77 -43.04
CA ALA A 222 35.49 -30.86 -44.28
C ALA A 222 35.85 -29.47 -44.84
N ARG A 223 34.93 -28.49 -44.79
CA ARG A 223 35.18 -27.12 -45.27
C ARG A 223 36.12 -26.33 -44.36
N VAL A 224 36.11 -26.62 -43.05
CA VAL A 224 37.03 -26.03 -42.06
C VAL A 224 38.42 -26.64 -42.21
N GLU A 225 38.52 -27.95 -42.42
CA GLU A 225 39.78 -28.64 -42.72
C GLU A 225 40.44 -28.09 -43.99
N GLU A 226 39.65 -27.90 -45.06
CA GLU A 226 40.09 -27.31 -46.33
C GLU A 226 40.61 -25.85 -46.17
N LYS A 227 40.02 -25.08 -45.26
CA LYS A 227 40.35 -23.65 -45.08
C LYS A 227 41.41 -23.36 -44.02
N PHE A 228 41.53 -24.18 -42.98
CA PHE A 228 42.36 -23.90 -41.82
C PHE A 228 43.50 -24.91 -41.60
N GLY A 229 43.56 -26.01 -42.38
CA GLY A 229 44.53 -27.09 -42.17
C GLY A 229 44.33 -27.79 -40.81
N ASN A 230 44.89 -29.00 -40.66
CA ASN A 230 44.68 -29.91 -39.51
C ASN A 230 44.53 -29.21 -38.14
N VAL A 231 43.29 -28.89 -37.78
CA VAL A 231 42.89 -28.70 -36.40
C VAL A 231 42.39 -30.06 -35.95
N GLN A 232 43.21 -30.79 -35.18
CA GLN A 232 42.79 -32.06 -34.57
C GLN A 232 41.56 -31.81 -33.69
N VAL A 233 40.38 -32.11 -34.23
CA VAL A 233 39.19 -32.37 -33.43
C VAL A 233 39.23 -33.87 -33.11
N PRO A 234 39.22 -34.30 -31.84
CA PRO A 234 39.22 -35.72 -31.49
C PRO A 234 38.00 -36.40 -32.12
N SER A 235 38.22 -37.15 -33.18
CA SER A 235 37.23 -38.04 -33.78
C SER A 235 37.06 -39.23 -32.87
N THR A 236 36.00 -39.25 -32.06
CA THR A 236 35.52 -40.46 -31.40
C THR A 236 34.73 -41.33 -32.39
N VAL A 237 35.30 -41.58 -33.55
CA VAL A 237 34.76 -42.48 -34.57
C VAL A 237 35.85 -43.52 -34.83
N GLU A 238 36.00 -44.42 -33.86
CA GLU A 238 36.45 -45.76 -34.20
C GLU A 238 35.23 -46.49 -34.76
N ASP A 239 35.39 -47.00 -35.97
CA ASP A 239 34.42 -47.84 -36.68
C ASP A 239 34.23 -49.17 -35.93
N GLU A 240 33.49 -49.15 -34.83
CA GLU A 240 32.76 -50.33 -34.39
C GLU A 240 31.47 -50.38 -35.21
N ASP A 241 31.41 -51.30 -36.17
CA ASP A 241 30.16 -51.81 -36.74
C ASP A 241 29.36 -52.47 -35.61
N VAL A 242 28.76 -51.65 -34.75
CA VAL A 242 27.77 -52.09 -33.78
C VAL A 242 26.56 -52.51 -34.59
N ASP A 243 26.24 -53.81 -34.57
CA ASP A 243 25.06 -54.39 -35.18
C ASP A 243 23.79 -53.72 -34.61
N MET A 244 23.36 -52.64 -35.27
CA MET A 244 22.23 -51.80 -34.86
C MET A 244 20.91 -52.57 -34.94
N GLU A 245 20.80 -53.60 -35.78
CA GLU A 245 19.56 -54.32 -36.06
C GLU A 245 19.14 -55.21 -34.86
N GLY A 246 20.11 -55.73 -34.10
CA GLY A 246 19.86 -56.47 -32.85
C GLY A 246 19.45 -55.61 -31.65
N LEU A 247 19.94 -54.37 -31.57
CA LEU A 247 19.57 -53.39 -30.54
C LEU A 247 18.20 -52.75 -30.78
N GLU A 248 17.79 -52.65 -32.05
CA GLU A 248 16.55 -52.03 -32.53
C GLU A 248 15.28 -52.75 -32.06
N ASN A 249 15.21 -54.08 -32.22
CA ASN A 249 14.05 -54.88 -31.81
C ASN A 249 13.93 -55.02 -30.29
N HIS A 250 15.06 -55.06 -29.59
CA HIS A 250 15.08 -55.11 -28.13
C HIS A 250 14.71 -53.78 -27.49
N GLY A 251 15.02 -52.64 -28.12
CA GLY A 251 14.62 -51.32 -27.64
C GLY A 251 13.10 -51.11 -27.70
N GLN A 252 12.48 -51.39 -28.85
CA GLN A 252 11.03 -51.25 -29.04
C GLN A 252 10.24 -52.17 -28.10
N ALA A 253 10.60 -53.45 -28.03
CA ALA A 253 9.93 -54.40 -27.13
C ALA A 253 10.06 -54.01 -25.65
N LYS A 254 11.18 -53.40 -25.24
CA LYS A 254 11.38 -52.90 -23.87
C LYS A 254 10.52 -51.65 -23.60
N VAL A 255 10.46 -50.70 -24.54
CA VAL A 255 9.63 -49.50 -24.41
C VAL A 255 8.15 -49.87 -24.37
N ASP A 256 7.70 -50.75 -25.26
CA ASP A 256 6.30 -51.22 -25.29
C ASP A 256 5.93 -52.02 -24.04
N LYS A 257 6.86 -52.82 -23.50
CA LYS A 257 6.66 -53.54 -22.23
C LYS A 257 6.56 -52.59 -21.03
N VAL A 258 7.31 -51.48 -21.02
CA VAL A 258 7.22 -50.46 -19.97
C VAL A 258 5.91 -49.67 -20.09
N LEU A 259 5.47 -49.36 -21.32
CA LEU A 259 4.21 -48.67 -21.58
C LEU A 259 2.97 -49.54 -21.33
N ALA A 260 3.07 -50.86 -21.46
CA ALA A 260 1.98 -51.79 -21.13
C ALA A 260 1.74 -51.94 -19.61
N ASN A 261 2.73 -51.55 -18.79
CA ASN A 261 2.67 -51.59 -17.34
C ASN A 261 2.27 -50.23 -16.71
N TRP A 262 1.89 -49.24 -17.53
CA TRP A 262 1.46 -47.91 -17.10
C TRP A 262 -0.04 -47.69 -17.36
#